data_AF-A1TJM3-F1
#
_entry.id   AF-A1TJM3-F1
#
_cell.length_a   1.000
_cell.length_b   1.000
_cell.length_c   1.000
_cell.angle_alpha   90.00
_cell.angle_beta   90.00
_cell.angle_gamma   90.00
#
_symmetry.space_group_name_H-M   'P 1'
#
loop_
_entity.id
_entity.type
_entity.pdbx_description
1 polymer ?
#
loop_
_entity_poly.entity_id
_entity_poly.type
_entity_poly.pdbx_seq_one_letter_code
_entity_poly.pdbx_strand_id
1 'polypeptide(L)'
;MSLSWQPYQGAHAQTHTMPTNTSVIARLGVHSPVPQNILREEHRLTHTTEDKTILSGPLDECEERLLGVLDFAIGFAKQQGAPLALNASQYHRPHLLALLDPSAVEMLVAGETVSISSGPSLRLIDDAGVGNFGGLVLFVGVDSPRLALLKADRRPMVIAVPENDGEHSAILETFPNAGRLETKPEPEIIPLPAMHQSYDSKCQWLDERYDVIAGHNFNRKSAEIVLGTGEPQVCRYCGRSTPATTFENVSHAFPEQIGNKWLVDSRECDGCNEHFASAIDSPFGNWSLLARSTGRIRGKKKVPTFVSTGEDFRIAFKNNVLNVTAHKDDPRLHFDENAKRIEMRLERPPYVPMGVFKSFVKMAISVMPEVEANKCQHLKNWILEKKHTFESFPFHPLMLYTQFISGPIPNDAISFMLVRRKESVSGCPYMMFMVQYGNHVHQIALPMPTEDGMGREPMQTSLVYFPHPWEAADHIAAYGPARCVEEDLSSPEFRRNEPYPMNFSFSEAISTM
;
A
#
# COMPACT_ATOMS: atom_id res chain seq x y z
N MET A 1 -25.00 -18.40 18.66
CA MET A 1 -24.15 -19.57 18.34
C MET A 1 -22.78 -19.29 18.92
N SER A 2 -22.28 -20.11 19.84
CA SER A 2 -20.99 -19.90 20.49
C SER A 2 -19.84 -20.20 19.52
N LEU A 3 -19.05 -19.19 19.17
CA LEU A 3 -17.80 -19.36 18.44
C LEU A 3 -16.77 -20.04 19.35
N SER A 4 -16.63 -21.36 19.25
CA SER A 4 -15.54 -22.08 19.89
C SER A 4 -14.35 -22.21 18.93
N TRP A 5 -13.33 -21.39 19.12
CA TRP A 5 -12.01 -21.62 18.55
C TRP A 5 -11.29 -22.64 19.43
N GLN A 6 -11.08 -23.86 18.92
CA GLN A 6 -10.19 -24.80 19.61
C GLN A 6 -8.74 -24.51 19.19
N PRO A 7 -7.86 -24.06 20.11
CA PRO A 7 -6.43 -24.05 19.85
C PRO A 7 -5.94 -25.49 19.66
N TYR A 8 -4.98 -25.65 18.75
CA TYR A 8 -4.32 -26.91 18.47
C TYR A 8 -3.63 -27.45 19.75
N GLN A 9 -4.22 -28.47 20.38
CA GLN A 9 -3.55 -29.30 21.37
C GLN A 9 -2.94 -30.51 20.68
N GLY A 10 -1.61 -30.59 20.65
CA GLY A 10 -0.92 -31.86 20.41
C GLY A 10 -1.10 -32.77 21.63
N ALA A 11 -1.81 -33.89 21.46
CA ALA A 11 -1.92 -34.98 22.45
C ALA A 11 -0.54 -35.61 22.73
N HIS A 12 -0.20 -36.07 23.94
CA HIS A 12 -0.74 -37.20 24.73
C HIS A 12 -0.23 -37.09 26.21
N ALA A 13 -0.77 -37.65 27.31
CA ALA A 13 -1.72 -38.75 27.57
C ALA A 13 -2.43 -38.61 28.96
N GLN A 14 -3.67 -39.13 29.05
CA GLN A 14 -4.51 -39.72 30.15
C GLN A 14 -4.07 -39.57 31.64
N THR A 15 -4.92 -39.27 32.65
CA THR A 15 -6.18 -39.91 33.09
C THR A 15 -6.93 -39.07 34.18
N HIS A 16 -8.26 -39.14 34.17
CA HIS A 16 -9.30 -39.04 35.24
C HIS A 16 -9.40 -37.94 36.36
N THR A 17 -10.67 -37.53 36.54
CA THR A 17 -11.41 -36.95 37.70
C THR A 17 -11.36 -35.43 37.99
N MET A 18 -12.56 -34.82 37.95
CA MET A 18 -12.96 -33.51 38.50
C MET A 18 -13.50 -33.69 39.96
N PRO A 19 -13.83 -32.63 40.74
CA PRO A 19 -13.50 -31.18 40.67
C PRO A 19 -13.00 -30.61 42.03
N THR A 20 -12.49 -29.37 42.06
CA THR A 20 -12.96 -28.24 42.91
C THR A 20 -11.96 -27.07 42.94
N ASN A 21 -12.52 -25.85 42.97
CA ASN A 21 -11.95 -24.54 43.29
C ASN A 21 -10.64 -24.56 44.11
N THR A 22 -9.69 -23.68 43.77
CA THR A 22 -9.15 -22.61 44.64
C THR A 22 -8.08 -21.83 43.86
N SER A 23 -8.26 -20.52 43.75
CA SER A 23 -7.27 -19.55 43.29
C SER A 23 -6.15 -19.42 44.33
N VAL A 24 -4.89 -19.62 43.92
CA VAL A 24 -3.73 -19.27 44.75
C VAL A 24 -2.72 -18.50 43.89
N ILE A 25 -2.44 -17.29 44.37
CA ILE A 25 -1.50 -16.29 43.87
C ILE A 25 -0.08 -16.66 44.30
N ALA A 26 0.91 -16.56 43.41
CA ALA A 26 2.31 -16.39 43.80
C ALA A 26 2.99 -15.38 42.87
N ARG A 27 3.61 -14.37 43.50
CA ARG A 27 4.15 -13.12 42.97
C ARG A 27 5.58 -13.29 42.45
N LEU A 28 5.92 -12.56 41.39
CA LEU A 28 7.29 -12.17 41.05
C LEU A 28 7.53 -10.71 41.51
N GLY A 29 8.58 -10.47 42.28
CA GLY A 29 9.08 -9.13 42.65
C GLY A 29 9.78 -8.46 41.45
N VAL A 30 9.53 -7.19 41.09
CA VAL A 30 9.99 -5.92 41.73
C VAL A 30 11.52 -5.78 41.56
N HIS A 31 12.14 -4.84 40.82
CA HIS A 31 11.89 -3.40 40.61
C HIS A 31 12.60 -2.85 39.33
N SER A 32 12.10 -1.67 38.93
CA SER A 32 12.57 -0.64 37.95
C SER A 32 13.94 0.02 38.29
N PRO A 33 14.51 1.04 37.57
CA PRO A 33 13.84 2.09 36.78
C PRO A 33 14.48 2.58 35.45
N VAL A 34 13.63 3.37 34.78
CA VAL A 34 13.68 4.27 33.59
C VAL A 34 14.71 5.42 33.73
N PRO A 35 15.24 6.01 32.62
CA PRO A 35 14.75 7.29 32.02
C PRO A 35 14.76 7.27 30.46
N GLN A 36 13.73 7.68 29.70
CA GLN A 36 13.09 8.98 29.35
C GLN A 36 13.73 9.83 28.21
N ASN A 37 12.89 10.05 27.18
CA ASN A 37 12.78 11.13 26.16
C ASN A 37 13.70 11.16 24.92
N ILE A 38 13.12 11.31 23.71
CA ILE A 38 13.06 12.58 22.92
C ILE A 38 12.48 12.34 21.49
N LEU A 39 11.40 13.09 21.19
CA LEU A 39 10.91 13.75 19.96
C LEU A 39 10.55 13.01 18.64
N ARG A 40 9.37 13.42 18.15
CA ARG A 40 8.74 13.21 16.84
C ARG A 40 9.40 14.11 15.79
N GLU A 41 9.42 13.69 14.53
CA GLU A 41 9.25 14.60 13.39
C GLU A 41 8.79 13.86 12.13
N GLU A 42 7.71 14.39 11.55
CA GLU A 42 7.11 14.02 10.27
C GLU A 42 7.75 14.89 9.18
N HIS A 43 7.95 14.35 7.98
CA HIS A 43 7.52 14.97 6.71
C HIS A 43 7.89 14.09 5.50
N ARG A 44 6.86 13.65 4.79
CA ARG A 44 6.89 13.21 3.39
C ARG A 44 6.58 14.40 2.50
N LEU A 45 7.12 14.42 1.29
CA LEU A 45 6.40 14.77 0.06
C LEU A 45 7.22 14.31 -1.17
N THR A 46 6.53 13.66 -2.12
CA THR A 46 7.03 13.26 -3.44
C THR A 46 6.04 13.78 -4.50
N HIS A 47 6.54 14.52 -5.49
CA HIS A 47 5.78 15.06 -6.63
C HIS A 47 5.67 14.07 -7.80
N THR A 48 4.65 14.23 -8.67
CA THR A 48 4.79 14.40 -10.13
C THR A 48 3.46 14.89 -10.76
N THR A 49 3.49 15.93 -11.59
CA THR A 49 2.41 16.32 -12.53
C THR A 49 3.01 16.93 -13.80
N GLU A 50 2.65 16.41 -14.98
CA GLU A 50 2.59 17.23 -16.20
C GLU A 50 1.16 17.79 -16.28
N ASP A 51 0.98 18.99 -15.72
CA ASP A 51 -0.06 19.93 -16.13
C ASP A 51 0.38 21.32 -15.67
N LYS A 52 0.12 22.33 -16.52
CA LYS A 52 0.65 23.69 -16.40
C LYS A 52 0.34 24.31 -15.04
N THR A 53 1.31 24.26 -14.14
CA THR A 53 1.13 24.72 -12.77
C THR A 53 1.73 26.11 -12.64
N ILE A 54 0.88 27.13 -12.60
CA ILE A 54 1.24 28.46 -12.11
C ILE A 54 1.03 28.44 -10.60
N LEU A 55 2.09 28.58 -9.80
CA LEU A 55 1.99 28.78 -8.37
C LEU A 55 1.98 30.28 -8.07
N SER A 56 0.94 30.79 -7.40
CA SER A 56 0.78 32.20 -7.04
C SER A 56 0.40 32.40 -5.57
N GLY A 57 0.92 33.47 -4.96
CA GLY A 57 0.56 33.96 -3.63
C GLY A 57 1.28 35.28 -3.32
N PRO A 58 0.70 36.18 -2.51
CA PRO A 58 1.24 37.52 -2.27
C PRO A 58 2.56 37.49 -1.47
N LEU A 59 3.50 38.37 -1.85
CA LEU A 59 4.82 38.54 -1.18
C LEU A 59 4.73 39.33 0.13
N ASP A 60 3.65 40.09 0.32
CA ASP A 60 3.49 41.09 1.39
C ASP A 60 3.46 40.50 2.82
N GLU A 61 3.51 39.18 3.00
CA GLU A 61 3.32 38.53 4.31
C GLU A 61 4.60 38.05 5.03
N CYS A 62 5.79 37.96 4.41
CA CYS A 62 7.09 37.79 5.09
C CYS A 62 8.24 37.53 4.09
N GLU A 63 9.46 38.07 4.33
CA GLU A 63 10.68 37.72 3.57
C GLU A 63 10.98 36.20 3.58
N GLU A 64 10.61 35.49 4.66
CA GLU A 64 10.74 34.03 4.79
C GLU A 64 9.97 33.25 3.70
N ARG A 65 8.93 33.86 3.11
CA ARG A 65 8.15 33.24 2.03
C ARG A 65 8.91 33.21 0.71
N LEU A 66 9.70 34.25 0.41
CA LEU A 66 10.50 34.32 -0.82
C LEU A 66 11.59 33.24 -0.82
N LEU A 67 12.21 33.02 0.34
CA LEU A 67 13.14 31.92 0.58
C LEU A 67 12.48 30.56 0.35
N GLY A 68 11.32 30.32 0.96
CA GLY A 68 10.58 29.08 0.76
C GLY A 68 10.18 28.82 -0.70
N VAL A 69 9.84 29.87 -1.47
CA VAL A 69 9.52 29.75 -2.90
C VAL A 69 10.75 29.45 -3.75
N LEU A 70 11.89 30.05 -3.43
CA LEU A 70 13.16 29.76 -4.10
C LEU A 70 13.63 28.33 -3.81
N ASP A 71 13.56 27.88 -2.56
CA ASP A 71 13.88 26.51 -2.17
C ASP A 71 12.99 25.50 -2.88
N PHE A 72 11.69 25.80 -2.97
CA PHE A 72 10.74 25.00 -3.74
C PHE A 72 11.13 24.94 -5.23
N ALA A 73 11.38 26.08 -5.87
CA ALA A 73 11.71 26.15 -7.29
C ALA A 73 13.01 25.38 -7.62
N ILE A 74 14.03 25.49 -6.76
CA ILE A 74 15.31 24.79 -6.89
C ILE A 74 15.12 23.28 -6.68
N GLY A 75 14.43 22.87 -5.62
CA GLY A 75 14.16 21.45 -5.32
C GLY A 75 13.34 20.78 -6.44
N PHE A 76 12.35 21.51 -6.96
CA PHE A 76 11.54 21.05 -8.07
C PHE A 76 12.35 20.91 -9.36
N ALA A 77 13.13 21.94 -9.75
CA ALA A 77 13.98 21.88 -10.94
C ALA A 77 15.02 20.75 -10.85
N LYS A 78 15.54 20.46 -9.64
CA LYS A 78 16.40 19.30 -9.36
C LYS A 78 15.70 17.98 -9.62
N GLN A 79 14.47 17.79 -9.14
CA GLN A 79 13.70 16.56 -9.35
C GLN A 79 13.43 16.29 -10.83
N GLN A 80 13.21 17.35 -11.62
CA GLN A 80 12.92 17.24 -13.06
C GLN A 80 14.18 17.23 -13.95
N GLY A 81 15.37 17.45 -13.38
CA GLY A 81 16.61 17.55 -14.16
C GLY A 81 16.62 18.73 -15.15
N ALA A 82 15.93 19.83 -14.83
CA ALA A 82 15.73 20.97 -15.72
C ALA A 82 16.48 22.23 -15.23
N PRO A 83 16.95 23.11 -16.13
CA PRO A 83 17.53 24.40 -15.72
C PRO A 83 16.46 25.37 -15.20
N LEU A 84 16.85 26.26 -14.29
CA LEU A 84 15.99 27.27 -13.66
C LEU A 84 16.41 28.68 -14.11
N ALA A 85 15.45 29.44 -14.63
CA ALA A 85 15.61 30.86 -14.92
C ALA A 85 14.91 31.72 -13.87
N LEU A 86 15.61 32.77 -13.42
CA LEU A 86 15.05 33.80 -12.55
C LEU A 86 14.69 35.02 -13.40
N ASN A 87 13.43 35.44 -13.33
CA ASN A 87 12.96 36.69 -13.86
C ASN A 87 12.26 37.46 -12.73
N ALA A 88 12.76 38.64 -12.41
CA ALA A 88 12.21 39.46 -11.33
C ALA A 88 12.07 40.91 -11.80
N SER A 89 11.04 41.57 -11.26
CA SER A 89 10.88 43.02 -11.38
C SER A 89 12.13 43.74 -10.89
N GLN A 90 12.38 44.93 -11.42
CA GLN A 90 13.56 45.74 -11.07
C GLN A 90 13.65 46.00 -9.56
N TYR A 91 12.48 46.09 -8.89
CA TYR A 91 12.37 46.34 -7.46
C TYR A 91 12.78 45.13 -6.60
N HIS A 92 12.41 43.91 -7.01
CA HIS A 92 12.68 42.69 -6.23
C HIS A 92 13.97 41.97 -6.61
N ARG A 93 14.55 42.26 -7.76
CA ARG A 93 15.81 41.66 -8.20
C ARG A 93 16.94 41.74 -7.17
N PRO A 94 17.19 42.88 -6.49
CA PRO A 94 18.22 42.95 -5.45
C PRO A 94 17.95 42.03 -4.26
N HIS A 95 16.68 41.94 -3.83
CA HIS A 95 16.25 41.09 -2.73
C HIS A 95 16.40 39.60 -3.08
N LEU A 96 16.06 39.22 -4.30
CA LEU A 96 16.23 37.86 -4.81
C LEU A 96 17.71 37.46 -4.87
N LEU A 97 18.56 38.35 -5.37
CA LEU A 97 19.99 38.10 -5.51
C LEU A 97 20.71 38.07 -4.15
N ALA A 98 20.23 38.83 -3.15
CA ALA A 98 20.78 38.81 -1.80
C ALA A 98 20.65 37.44 -1.09
N LEU A 99 19.80 36.54 -1.60
CA LEU A 99 19.62 35.18 -1.08
C LEU A 99 20.64 34.18 -1.66
N LEU A 100 21.45 34.61 -2.62
CA LEU A 100 22.47 33.79 -3.28
C LEU A 100 23.87 34.16 -2.79
N ASP A 101 24.81 33.23 -2.94
CA ASP A 101 26.22 33.50 -2.65
C ASP A 101 26.74 34.67 -3.52
N PRO A 102 27.54 35.61 -2.97
CA PRO A 102 28.03 36.78 -3.71
C PRO A 102 28.75 36.44 -5.03
N SER A 103 29.50 35.33 -5.08
CA SER A 103 30.17 34.90 -6.32
C SER A 103 29.17 34.41 -7.37
N ALA A 104 28.09 33.75 -6.94
CA ALA A 104 27.01 33.35 -7.82
C ALA A 104 26.24 34.57 -8.35
N VAL A 105 26.03 35.59 -7.53
CA VAL A 105 25.39 36.85 -7.95
C VAL A 105 26.22 37.55 -9.02
N GLU A 106 27.53 37.67 -8.83
CA GLU A 106 28.43 38.29 -9.81
C GLU A 106 28.37 37.58 -11.17
N MET A 107 28.44 36.24 -11.17
CA MET A 107 28.32 35.42 -12.38
C MET A 107 26.95 35.58 -13.07
N LEU A 108 25.85 35.53 -12.30
CA LEU A 108 24.50 35.70 -12.85
C LEU A 108 24.28 37.08 -13.46
N VAL A 109 24.78 38.13 -12.80
CA VAL A 109 24.69 39.51 -13.29
C VAL A 109 25.54 39.72 -14.54
N ALA A 110 26.67 39.00 -14.67
CA ALA A 110 27.49 38.94 -15.88
C ALA A 110 26.83 38.15 -17.03
N GLY A 111 25.64 37.56 -16.80
CA GLY A 111 24.90 36.77 -17.78
C GLY A 111 25.38 35.31 -17.89
N GLU A 112 26.24 34.89 -16.97
CA GLU A 112 26.72 33.51 -16.89
C GLU A 112 25.68 32.60 -16.23
N THR A 113 25.91 31.30 -16.36
CA THR A 113 25.07 30.26 -15.77
C THR A 113 25.78 29.68 -14.55
N VAL A 114 25.11 29.68 -13.40
CA VAL A 114 25.68 29.17 -12.15
C VAL A 114 25.12 27.79 -11.85
N SER A 115 25.98 26.81 -11.59
CA SER A 115 25.54 25.47 -11.19
C SER A 115 25.36 25.41 -9.68
N ILE A 116 24.17 25.03 -9.22
CA ILE A 116 23.89 24.88 -7.78
C ILE A 116 24.25 23.45 -7.36
N SER A 117 25.50 23.19 -6.95
CA SER A 117 25.94 21.85 -6.48
C SER A 117 25.57 20.71 -7.46
N SER A 118 25.19 19.51 -6.98
CA SER A 118 24.60 18.42 -7.78
C SER A 118 23.15 18.71 -8.24
N GLY A 119 22.81 19.99 -8.40
CA GLY A 119 21.47 20.52 -8.68
C GLY A 119 21.36 21.24 -10.03
N PRO A 120 20.25 21.96 -10.26
CA PRO A 120 19.98 22.60 -11.54
C PRO A 120 20.91 23.79 -11.80
N SER A 121 21.07 24.15 -13.08
CA SER A 121 21.76 25.37 -13.46
C SER A 121 20.82 26.58 -13.38
N LEU A 122 21.31 27.65 -12.77
CA LEU A 122 20.60 28.90 -12.53
C LEU A 122 21.06 29.96 -13.53
N ARG A 123 20.10 30.69 -14.10
CA ARG A 123 20.36 31.80 -15.02
C ARG A 123 19.46 32.99 -14.72
N LEU A 124 20.02 34.19 -14.71
CA LEU A 124 19.22 35.43 -14.72
C LEU A 124 18.80 35.72 -16.16
N ILE A 125 17.50 35.91 -16.39
CA ILE A 125 16.97 36.20 -17.72
C ILE A 125 16.20 37.51 -17.71
N ASP A 126 16.38 38.32 -18.75
CA ASP A 126 15.54 39.49 -18.98
C ASP A 126 14.20 39.08 -19.60
N ASP A 127 13.22 39.99 -19.55
CA ASP A 127 11.85 39.74 -20.01
C ASP A 127 11.80 39.32 -21.49
N ALA A 128 12.70 39.85 -22.33
CA ALA A 128 12.78 39.51 -23.76
C ALA A 128 13.39 38.12 -24.02
N GLY A 129 14.32 37.67 -23.16
CA GLY A 129 14.95 36.36 -23.21
C GLY A 129 14.02 35.23 -22.80
N VAL A 130 12.95 35.54 -22.07
CA VAL A 130 11.95 34.54 -21.63
C VAL A 130 11.26 33.85 -22.80
N GLY A 131 11.36 34.26 -24.06
CA GLY A 131 10.87 33.44 -25.18
C GLY A 131 11.76 32.22 -25.51
N ASN A 132 13.07 32.29 -25.23
CA ASN A 132 14.09 31.42 -25.84
C ASN A 132 14.75 30.40 -24.89
N PHE A 133 14.32 30.35 -23.63
CA PHE A 133 14.80 29.45 -22.59
C PHE A 133 14.03 28.09 -22.55
N GLY A 134 14.74 26.98 -22.41
CA GLY A 134 14.17 25.64 -22.52
C GLY A 134 13.69 25.00 -21.20
N GLY A 135 13.68 25.73 -20.08
CA GLY A 135 13.45 25.17 -18.73
C GLY A 135 12.38 25.90 -17.91
N LEU A 136 12.47 25.78 -16.57
CA LEU A 136 11.54 26.41 -15.62
C LEU A 136 11.82 27.92 -15.47
N VAL A 137 10.79 28.76 -15.43
CA VAL A 137 10.94 30.19 -15.13
C VAL A 137 10.21 30.53 -13.83
N LEU A 138 10.92 31.22 -12.92
CA LEU A 138 10.34 31.85 -11.74
C LEU A 138 10.19 33.35 -12.00
N PHE A 139 8.94 33.85 -11.93
CA PHE A 139 8.58 35.27 -12.00
C PHE A 139 8.32 35.82 -10.61
N VAL A 140 8.96 36.95 -10.27
CA VAL A 140 8.75 37.65 -8.99
C VAL A 140 8.31 39.09 -9.26
N GLY A 141 7.07 39.41 -8.88
CA GLY A 141 6.34 40.63 -9.24
C GLY A 141 5.75 40.53 -10.65
N VAL A 142 4.42 40.48 -10.77
CA VAL A 142 3.71 40.09 -12.01
C VAL A 142 2.91 41.27 -12.55
N ASP A 143 3.65 42.28 -13.01
CA ASP A 143 3.08 43.46 -13.66
C ASP A 143 2.39 43.12 -15.00
N SER A 144 1.64 44.10 -15.55
CA SER A 144 0.90 43.90 -16.80
C SER A 144 1.78 43.45 -17.99
N PRO A 145 2.98 44.00 -18.21
CA PRO A 145 3.92 43.49 -19.22
C PRO A 145 4.32 42.01 -19.01
N ARG A 146 4.66 41.60 -17.78
CA ARG A 146 5.01 40.20 -17.47
C ARG A 146 3.81 39.27 -17.61
N LEU A 147 2.64 39.70 -17.19
CA LEU A 147 1.39 38.97 -17.39
C LEU A 147 1.10 38.74 -18.87
N ALA A 148 1.38 39.72 -19.75
CA ALA A 148 1.26 39.56 -21.19
C ALA A 148 2.25 38.52 -21.74
N LEU A 149 3.48 38.45 -21.21
CA LEU A 149 4.46 37.42 -21.57
C LEU A 149 3.99 36.02 -21.13
N LEU A 150 3.46 35.87 -19.92
CA LEU A 150 2.87 34.61 -19.45
C LEU A 150 1.75 34.11 -20.37
N LYS A 151 0.94 35.01 -20.93
CA LYS A 151 -0.12 34.66 -21.89
C LYS A 151 0.44 34.23 -23.26
N ALA A 152 1.57 34.82 -23.67
CA ALA A 152 2.17 34.57 -24.97
C ALA A 152 3.09 33.33 -24.98
N ASP A 153 3.73 33.02 -23.84
CA ASP A 153 4.70 31.94 -23.73
C ASP A 153 4.01 30.56 -23.62
N ARG A 154 4.46 29.59 -24.42
CA ARG A 154 3.86 28.25 -24.56
C ARG A 154 4.57 27.20 -23.70
N ARG A 155 5.34 27.60 -22.70
CA ARG A 155 6.09 26.68 -21.85
C ARG A 155 5.20 25.77 -21.00
N PRO A 156 5.69 24.57 -20.65
CA PRO A 156 4.92 23.61 -19.88
C PRO A 156 4.74 24.03 -18.41
N MET A 157 5.60 24.87 -17.82
CA MET A 157 5.48 25.24 -16.40
C MET A 157 6.20 26.54 -16.01
N VAL A 158 5.53 27.38 -15.22
CA VAL A 158 6.00 28.71 -14.79
C VAL A 158 5.55 28.95 -13.35
N ILE A 159 6.42 29.48 -12.49
CA ILE A 159 6.04 29.90 -11.12
C ILE A 159 5.91 31.42 -11.13
N ALA A 160 4.81 31.99 -10.62
CA ALA A 160 4.55 33.43 -10.68
C ALA A 160 4.13 33.98 -9.31
N VAL A 161 4.99 34.76 -8.68
CA VAL A 161 4.78 35.29 -7.34
C VAL A 161 4.26 36.73 -7.43
N PRO A 162 2.94 36.98 -7.24
CA PRO A 162 2.39 38.33 -7.21
C PRO A 162 2.89 39.10 -6.00
N GLU A 163 3.04 40.41 -6.17
CA GLU A 163 3.43 41.32 -5.09
C GLU A 163 2.25 41.50 -4.12
N ASN A 164 1.12 41.93 -4.64
CA ASN A 164 -0.07 42.29 -3.87
C ASN A 164 -1.33 41.53 -4.33
N ASP A 165 -2.41 41.68 -3.56
CA ASP A 165 -3.72 41.06 -3.85
C ASP A 165 -4.30 41.45 -5.22
N GLY A 166 -3.98 42.65 -5.71
CA GLY A 166 -4.39 43.11 -7.04
C GLY A 166 -3.71 42.32 -8.16
N GLU A 167 -2.40 42.10 -8.06
CA GLU A 167 -1.66 41.24 -8.99
C GLU A 167 -2.11 39.79 -8.90
N HIS A 168 -2.32 39.29 -7.68
CA HIS A 168 -2.81 37.94 -7.45
C HIS A 168 -4.18 37.72 -8.12
N SER A 169 -5.10 38.68 -7.97
CA SER A 169 -6.41 38.66 -8.62
C SER A 169 -6.29 38.68 -10.14
N ALA A 170 -5.41 39.51 -10.69
CA ALA A 170 -5.18 39.60 -12.14
C ALA A 170 -4.62 38.29 -12.74
N ILE A 171 -3.78 37.57 -11.98
CA ILE A 171 -3.28 36.23 -12.36
C ILE A 171 -4.44 35.23 -12.38
N LEU A 172 -5.26 35.18 -11.32
CA LEU A 172 -6.38 34.25 -11.21
C LEU A 172 -7.48 34.52 -12.25
N GLU A 173 -7.75 35.78 -12.58
CA GLU A 173 -8.68 36.13 -13.66
C GLU A 173 -8.17 35.69 -15.03
N THR A 174 -6.87 35.84 -15.28
CA THR A 174 -6.25 35.44 -16.55
C THR A 174 -6.12 33.92 -16.66
N PHE A 175 -5.79 33.26 -15.55
CA PHE A 175 -5.56 31.84 -15.44
C PHE A 175 -6.41 31.29 -14.29
N PRO A 176 -7.69 30.94 -14.53
CA PRO A 176 -8.61 30.48 -13.48
C PRO A 176 -8.19 29.21 -12.74
N ASN A 177 -7.18 28.51 -13.26
CA ASN A 177 -6.55 27.33 -12.63
C ASN A 177 -5.13 27.63 -12.11
N ALA A 178 -4.68 28.89 -12.11
CA ALA A 178 -3.45 29.28 -11.41
C ALA A 178 -3.64 29.12 -9.90
N GLY A 179 -2.60 28.67 -9.22
CA GLY A 179 -2.64 28.20 -7.82
C GLY A 179 -3.23 26.80 -7.65
N ARG A 180 -3.76 26.18 -8.72
CA ARG A 180 -4.34 24.83 -8.66
C ARG A 180 -3.24 23.79 -8.86
N LEU A 181 -2.45 23.58 -7.81
CA LEU A 181 -1.72 22.33 -7.67
C LEU A 181 -2.77 21.28 -7.29
N GLU A 182 -3.22 20.46 -8.24
CA GLU A 182 -4.00 19.27 -7.88
C GLU A 182 -3.06 18.25 -7.23
N THR A 183 -2.72 18.49 -5.97
CA THR A 183 -2.62 17.37 -5.04
C THR A 183 -4.03 16.83 -4.94
N LYS A 184 -4.30 15.69 -5.56
CA LYS A 184 -5.50 14.93 -5.22
C LYS A 184 -5.54 14.86 -3.69
N PRO A 185 -6.61 15.30 -3.03
CA PRO A 185 -6.75 14.95 -1.63
C PRO A 185 -6.67 13.42 -1.60
N GLU A 186 -5.68 12.88 -0.88
CA GLU A 186 -5.98 11.66 -0.15
C GLU A 186 -7.28 12.00 0.60
N PRO A 187 -8.33 11.18 0.46
CA PRO A 187 -9.55 11.41 1.24
C PRO A 187 -9.09 11.61 2.68
N GLU A 188 -9.62 12.65 3.34
CA GLU A 188 -9.30 12.94 4.74
C GLU A 188 -9.08 11.62 5.46
N ILE A 189 -7.83 11.34 5.82
CA ILE A 189 -7.55 10.28 6.77
C ILE A 189 -8.16 10.82 8.04
N ILE A 190 -9.45 10.53 8.25
CA ILE A 190 -9.96 10.34 9.59
C ILE A 190 -8.93 9.40 10.21
N PRO A 191 -8.15 9.82 11.22
CA PRO A 191 -7.17 8.94 11.82
C PRO A 191 -7.90 7.64 12.13
N LEU A 192 -7.51 6.57 11.41
CA LEU A 192 -8.11 5.27 11.60
C LEU A 192 -7.96 4.97 13.10
N PRO A 193 -9.04 4.57 13.79
CA PRO A 193 -8.97 4.32 15.21
C PRO A 193 -7.79 3.40 15.47
N ALA A 194 -6.87 3.76 16.37
CA ALA A 194 -5.75 2.89 16.69
C ALA A 194 -6.28 1.47 17.00
N MET A 195 -6.00 0.51 16.11
CA MET A 195 -6.60 -0.84 16.18
C MET A 195 -5.91 -1.72 17.24
N HIS A 196 -5.46 -1.12 18.34
CA HIS A 196 -4.88 -1.79 19.51
C HIS A 196 -6.01 -2.33 20.41
N GLN A 197 -6.72 -3.32 19.90
CA GLN A 197 -7.75 -4.03 20.65
C GLN A 197 -7.22 -5.40 21.08
N SER A 198 -7.60 -5.84 22.28
CA SER A 198 -7.32 -7.21 22.72
C SER A 198 -8.02 -8.23 21.81
N TYR A 199 -7.52 -9.46 21.75
CA TYR A 199 -8.17 -10.56 21.01
C TYR A 199 -9.68 -10.66 21.34
N ASP A 200 -10.03 -10.63 22.63
CA ASP A 200 -11.42 -10.72 23.08
C ASP A 200 -12.26 -9.52 22.61
N SER A 201 -11.69 -8.31 22.65
CA SER A 201 -12.35 -7.11 22.14
C SER A 201 -12.57 -7.17 20.62
N LYS A 202 -11.62 -7.71 19.86
CA LYS A 202 -11.76 -7.92 18.41
C LYS A 202 -12.86 -8.94 18.10
N CYS A 203 -12.87 -10.06 18.83
CA CYS A 203 -13.91 -11.09 18.71
C CYS A 203 -15.30 -10.52 19.02
N GLN A 204 -15.43 -9.79 20.13
CA GLN A 204 -16.68 -9.14 20.53
C GLN A 204 -17.13 -8.12 19.48
N TRP A 205 -16.22 -7.27 18.99
CA TRP A 205 -16.55 -6.25 18.00
C TRP A 205 -17.12 -6.87 16.71
N LEU A 206 -16.52 -7.97 16.23
CA LEU A 206 -17.01 -8.71 15.07
C LEU A 206 -18.35 -9.37 15.34
N ASP A 207 -18.49 -10.08 16.47
CA ASP A 207 -19.72 -10.79 16.82
C ASP A 207 -20.92 -9.84 16.99
N GLU A 208 -20.72 -8.65 17.54
CA GLU A 208 -21.77 -7.63 17.68
C GLU A 208 -22.24 -7.07 16.32
N ARG A 209 -21.35 -7.02 15.32
CA ARG A 209 -21.57 -6.23 14.09
C ARG A 209 -21.80 -7.04 12.83
N TYR A 210 -21.33 -8.28 12.80
CA TYR A 210 -21.26 -9.06 11.57
C TYR A 210 -21.83 -10.47 11.72
N ASP A 211 -22.42 -10.95 10.63
CA ASP A 211 -22.69 -12.37 10.39
C ASP A 211 -21.51 -12.97 9.61
N VAL A 212 -20.98 -14.11 10.06
CA VAL A 212 -20.04 -14.89 9.25
C VAL A 212 -20.83 -15.62 8.18
N ILE A 213 -20.67 -15.23 6.92
CA ILE A 213 -21.43 -15.78 5.79
C ILE A 213 -20.64 -16.84 5.00
N ALA A 214 -19.32 -16.87 5.13
CA ALA A 214 -18.47 -17.98 4.73
C ALA A 214 -17.18 -18.01 5.56
N GLY A 215 -16.65 -19.18 5.85
CA GLY A 215 -15.36 -19.30 6.54
C GLY A 215 -14.91 -20.74 6.68
N HIS A 216 -13.60 -20.96 6.63
CA HIS A 216 -13.02 -22.29 6.80
C HIS A 216 -11.56 -22.19 7.26
N ASN A 217 -11.09 -23.24 7.95
CA ASN A 217 -9.68 -23.44 8.31
C ASN A 217 -9.19 -24.73 7.64
N PHE A 218 -8.39 -24.60 6.58
CA PHE A 218 -7.80 -25.72 5.87
C PHE A 218 -6.39 -26.04 6.36
N ASN A 219 -6.05 -27.32 6.33
CA ASN A 219 -4.71 -27.85 6.56
C ASN A 219 -4.48 -29.11 5.73
N ARG A 220 -3.29 -29.71 5.79
CA ARG A 220 -2.92 -30.94 5.08
C ARG A 220 -3.87 -32.14 5.22
N LYS A 221 -4.74 -32.17 6.23
CA LYS A 221 -5.74 -33.24 6.45
C LYS A 221 -7.14 -32.87 5.94
N SER A 222 -7.35 -31.64 5.48
CA SER A 222 -8.65 -31.20 4.98
C SER A 222 -8.92 -31.83 3.61
N ALA A 223 -10.19 -32.18 3.38
CA ALA A 223 -10.65 -32.60 2.07
C ALA A 223 -10.77 -31.40 1.12
N GLU A 224 -10.71 -31.68 -0.18
CA GLU A 224 -11.05 -30.70 -1.21
C GLU A 224 -12.54 -30.37 -1.13
N ILE A 225 -12.88 -29.10 -1.38
CA ILE A 225 -14.23 -28.57 -1.49
C ILE A 225 -14.37 -27.96 -2.88
N VAL A 226 -15.32 -28.49 -3.65
CA VAL A 226 -15.70 -27.96 -4.95
C VAL A 226 -16.87 -27.00 -4.76
N LEU A 227 -16.66 -25.73 -5.10
CA LEU A 227 -17.63 -24.66 -4.98
C LEU A 227 -18.47 -24.53 -6.24
N GLY A 228 -19.79 -24.40 -6.09
CA GLY A 228 -20.68 -24.11 -7.21
C GLY A 228 -21.08 -25.33 -8.04
N THR A 229 -21.17 -26.50 -7.41
CA THR A 229 -21.66 -27.74 -8.04
C THR A 229 -23.15 -27.63 -8.38
N GLY A 230 -23.55 -28.03 -9.58
CA GLY A 230 -24.96 -28.08 -10.02
C GLY A 230 -25.16 -27.65 -11.48
N GLU A 231 -26.36 -27.87 -12.00
CA GLU A 231 -26.78 -27.48 -13.35
C GLU A 231 -27.90 -26.42 -13.31
N PRO A 232 -27.95 -25.47 -14.26
CA PRO A 232 -26.97 -25.25 -15.34
C PRO A 232 -25.66 -24.63 -14.82
N GLN A 233 -24.53 -25.05 -15.40
CA GLN A 233 -23.23 -24.45 -15.09
C GLN A 233 -23.13 -23.02 -15.65
N VAL A 234 -23.34 -22.03 -14.79
CA VAL A 234 -23.26 -20.60 -15.11
C VAL A 234 -22.04 -20.01 -14.40
N CYS A 235 -21.19 -19.31 -15.17
CA CYS A 235 -20.00 -18.67 -14.64
C CYS A 235 -20.39 -17.57 -13.64
N ARG A 236 -19.86 -17.64 -12.41
CA ARG A 236 -20.19 -16.68 -11.33
C ARG A 236 -19.72 -15.27 -11.61
N TYR A 237 -18.75 -15.11 -12.51
CA TYR A 237 -18.11 -13.84 -12.84
C TYR A 237 -18.75 -13.17 -14.05
N CYS A 238 -18.72 -13.83 -15.20
CA CYS A 238 -19.21 -13.25 -16.45
C CYS A 238 -20.68 -13.59 -16.77
N GLY A 239 -21.32 -14.46 -15.98
CA GLY A 239 -22.71 -14.86 -16.17
C GLY A 239 -22.99 -15.75 -17.38
N ARG A 240 -21.97 -16.15 -18.13
CA ARG A 240 -22.13 -17.01 -19.33
C ARG A 240 -22.21 -18.48 -18.95
N SER A 241 -22.93 -19.25 -19.77
CA SER A 241 -23.02 -20.71 -19.74
C SER A 241 -22.62 -21.31 -21.09
N THR A 242 -22.57 -22.63 -21.19
CA THR A 242 -22.41 -23.36 -22.45
C THR A 242 -23.56 -23.00 -23.42
N PRO A 243 -23.30 -22.83 -24.74
CA PRO A 243 -22.01 -22.99 -25.44
C PRO A 243 -21.17 -21.71 -25.53
N ALA A 244 -21.57 -20.59 -24.91
CA ALA A 244 -20.83 -19.33 -24.99
C ALA A 244 -19.50 -19.34 -24.19
N THR A 245 -19.31 -20.34 -23.32
CA THR A 245 -18.08 -20.58 -22.58
C THR A 245 -17.96 -22.06 -22.19
N THR A 246 -16.76 -22.45 -21.76
CA THR A 246 -16.39 -23.81 -21.33
C THR A 246 -15.86 -23.77 -19.89
N PHE A 247 -15.86 -24.93 -19.24
CA PHE A 247 -15.39 -25.11 -17.85
C PHE A 247 -14.45 -26.31 -17.77
N GLU A 248 -13.52 -26.40 -18.72
CA GLU A 248 -12.58 -27.52 -18.84
C GLU A 248 -11.39 -27.37 -17.89
N ASN A 249 -11.04 -26.14 -17.52
CA ASN A 249 -9.97 -25.87 -16.57
C ASN A 249 -10.40 -26.16 -15.12
N VAL A 250 -9.47 -26.73 -14.35
CA VAL A 250 -9.60 -26.79 -12.89
C VAL A 250 -9.24 -25.42 -12.32
N SER A 251 -10.26 -24.58 -12.19
CA SER A 251 -10.14 -23.23 -11.63
C SER A 251 -10.08 -23.29 -10.11
N HIS A 252 -9.16 -22.53 -9.51
CA HIS A 252 -9.02 -22.45 -8.06
C HIS A 252 -9.67 -21.18 -7.51
N ALA A 253 -10.52 -21.34 -6.50
CA ALA A 253 -11.23 -20.23 -5.88
C ALA A 253 -10.26 -19.18 -5.31
N PHE A 254 -9.19 -19.67 -4.66
CA PHE A 254 -8.04 -18.88 -4.21
C PHE A 254 -6.80 -19.28 -5.02
N PRO A 255 -5.85 -18.35 -5.26
CA PRO A 255 -4.64 -18.67 -6.01
C PRO A 255 -3.88 -19.85 -5.40
N GLU A 256 -3.60 -20.89 -6.18
CA GLU A 256 -2.82 -22.06 -5.72
C GLU A 256 -1.43 -21.63 -5.20
N GLN A 257 -0.95 -20.49 -5.68
CA GLN A 257 0.34 -19.92 -5.34
C GLN A 257 0.51 -19.58 -3.85
N ILE A 258 -0.57 -19.31 -3.11
CA ILE A 258 -0.56 -19.11 -1.64
C ILE A 258 -0.73 -20.41 -0.84
N GLY A 259 -0.68 -21.56 -1.51
CA GLY A 259 -0.82 -22.87 -0.88
C GLY A 259 -2.25 -23.41 -0.88
N ASN A 260 -3.17 -22.82 -1.64
CA ASN A 260 -4.53 -23.35 -1.76
C ASN A 260 -4.50 -24.71 -2.46
N LYS A 261 -4.88 -25.77 -1.75
CA LYS A 261 -5.03 -27.13 -2.27
C LYS A 261 -6.44 -27.69 -2.12
N TRP A 262 -7.38 -26.87 -1.65
CA TRP A 262 -8.66 -27.36 -1.17
C TRP A 262 -9.85 -26.69 -1.84
N LEU A 263 -9.75 -25.42 -2.24
CA LEU A 263 -10.88 -24.72 -2.84
C LEU A 263 -10.78 -24.73 -4.37
N VAL A 264 -11.64 -25.52 -4.98
CA VAL A 264 -11.87 -25.55 -6.44
C VAL A 264 -13.16 -24.78 -6.75
N ASP A 265 -13.15 -23.95 -7.79
CA ASP A 265 -14.32 -23.19 -8.23
C ASP A 265 -14.86 -23.76 -9.55
N SER A 266 -15.92 -24.57 -9.48
CA SER A 266 -16.56 -25.12 -10.68
C SER A 266 -17.43 -24.10 -11.42
N ARG A 267 -17.56 -22.86 -10.93
CA ARG A 267 -18.29 -21.77 -11.61
C ARG A 267 -17.36 -20.69 -12.14
N GLU A 268 -16.08 -20.97 -12.31
CA GLU A 268 -15.13 -20.12 -13.04
C GLU A 268 -14.88 -20.72 -14.42
N CYS A 269 -15.39 -20.06 -15.47
CA CYS A 269 -15.20 -20.52 -16.85
C CYS A 269 -13.78 -20.25 -17.37
N ASP A 270 -13.38 -20.96 -18.42
CA ASP A 270 -12.01 -20.93 -18.95
C ASP A 270 -11.55 -19.53 -19.35
N GLY A 271 -12.44 -18.73 -19.94
CA GLY A 271 -12.12 -17.35 -20.34
C GLY A 271 -11.95 -16.39 -19.15
N CYS A 272 -12.68 -16.60 -18.05
CA CYS A 272 -12.44 -15.84 -16.82
C CYS A 272 -11.15 -16.31 -16.14
N ASN A 273 -10.89 -17.62 -16.16
CA ASN A 273 -9.67 -18.20 -15.59
C ASN A 273 -8.41 -17.65 -16.27
N GLU A 274 -8.38 -17.57 -17.60
CA GLU A 274 -7.26 -16.99 -18.35
C GLU A 274 -7.07 -15.49 -18.05
N HIS A 275 -8.18 -14.73 -17.97
CA HIS A 275 -8.14 -13.32 -17.58
C HIS A 275 -7.57 -13.14 -16.17
N PHE A 276 -8.04 -13.92 -15.20
CA PHE A 276 -7.58 -13.83 -13.82
C PHE A 276 -6.12 -14.26 -13.67
N ALA A 277 -5.68 -15.31 -14.37
CA ALA A 277 -4.29 -15.74 -14.36
C ALA A 277 -3.32 -14.62 -14.77
N SER A 278 -3.68 -13.82 -15.78
CA SER A 278 -2.83 -12.78 -16.34
C SER A 278 -2.98 -11.41 -15.68
N ALA A 279 -4.21 -10.94 -15.47
CA ALA A 279 -4.49 -9.57 -14.99
C ALA A 279 -4.57 -9.44 -13.46
N ILE A 280 -4.77 -10.55 -12.74
CA ILE A 280 -5.02 -10.52 -11.28
C ILE A 280 -3.96 -11.32 -10.53
N ASP A 281 -3.84 -12.61 -10.84
CA ASP A 281 -2.99 -13.54 -10.10
C ASP A 281 -1.50 -13.29 -10.33
N SER A 282 -1.13 -12.74 -11.50
CA SER A 282 0.25 -12.35 -11.81
C SER A 282 0.74 -11.17 -10.95
N PRO A 283 0.04 -10.00 -10.90
CA PRO A 283 0.38 -8.93 -9.95
C PRO A 283 0.42 -9.41 -8.50
N PHE A 284 -0.58 -10.19 -8.06
CA PHE A 284 -0.61 -10.77 -6.72
C PHE A 284 0.58 -11.71 -6.45
N GLY A 285 1.00 -12.46 -7.46
CA GLY A 285 2.13 -13.37 -7.39
C GLY A 285 3.46 -12.68 -7.19
N ASN A 286 3.68 -11.56 -7.88
CA ASN A 286 4.86 -10.71 -7.71
C ASN A 286 4.86 -10.04 -6.33
N TRP A 287 3.73 -9.45 -5.94
CA TRP A 287 3.57 -8.80 -4.63
C TRP A 287 3.83 -9.74 -3.44
N SER A 288 3.34 -10.98 -3.53
CA SER A 288 3.49 -11.99 -2.47
C SER A 288 4.79 -12.82 -2.56
N LEU A 289 5.64 -12.61 -3.57
CA LEU A 289 6.75 -13.54 -3.88
C LEU A 289 7.70 -13.72 -2.70
N LEU A 290 8.15 -12.63 -2.09
CA LEU A 290 9.08 -12.65 -0.96
C LEU A 290 8.48 -13.36 0.25
N ALA A 291 7.26 -12.98 0.65
CA ALA A 291 6.50 -13.60 1.73
C ALA A 291 6.37 -15.12 1.55
N ARG A 292 6.03 -15.57 0.35
CA ARG A 292 5.85 -17.01 0.05
C ARG A 292 7.17 -17.77 -0.04
N SER A 293 8.22 -17.13 -0.52
CA SER A 293 9.56 -17.74 -0.64
C SER A 293 10.18 -17.96 0.74
N THR A 294 10.12 -16.96 1.63
CA THR A 294 10.66 -17.05 2.99
C THR A 294 9.74 -17.81 3.95
N GLY A 295 8.42 -17.70 3.77
CA GLY A 295 7.42 -18.50 4.49
C GLY A 295 7.39 -19.98 4.09
N ARG A 296 8.17 -20.37 3.07
CA ARG A 296 8.26 -21.75 2.54
C ARG A 296 6.90 -22.28 2.07
N ILE A 297 6.09 -21.40 1.48
CA ILE A 297 4.73 -21.72 1.06
C ILE A 297 4.80 -22.44 -0.28
N ARG A 298 4.32 -23.68 -0.32
CA ARG A 298 4.35 -24.52 -1.52
C ARG A 298 3.18 -24.16 -2.43
N GLY A 299 3.47 -23.62 -3.62
CA GLY A 299 2.48 -23.43 -4.68
C GLY A 299 2.17 -24.73 -5.43
N LYS A 300 1.93 -24.64 -6.75
CA LYS A 300 1.61 -25.80 -7.59
C LYS A 300 2.62 -26.94 -7.52
N LYS A 301 3.90 -26.64 -7.79
CA LYS A 301 4.96 -27.64 -7.90
C LYS A 301 5.98 -27.56 -6.76
N LYS A 302 6.33 -26.35 -6.32
CA LYS A 302 7.43 -26.08 -5.40
C LYS A 302 7.18 -24.79 -4.61
N VAL A 303 8.01 -24.57 -3.59
CA VAL A 303 8.17 -23.25 -2.98
C VAL A 303 8.79 -22.31 -4.03
N PRO A 304 8.28 -21.08 -4.20
CA PRO A 304 8.86 -20.14 -5.15
C PRO A 304 10.30 -19.78 -4.76
N THR A 305 11.08 -19.39 -5.77
CA THR A 305 12.43 -18.86 -5.58
C THR A 305 12.39 -17.38 -5.88
N PHE A 306 12.91 -16.57 -4.96
CA PHE A 306 13.15 -15.17 -5.23
C PHE A 306 14.57 -14.99 -5.80
N VAL A 307 14.68 -14.12 -6.80
CA VAL A 307 15.95 -13.69 -7.41
C VAL A 307 15.85 -12.16 -7.57
N SER A 308 16.87 -11.43 -7.13
CA SER A 308 16.94 -9.97 -7.29
C SER A 308 17.07 -9.56 -8.76
N THR A 309 16.74 -8.29 -9.02
CA THR A 309 17.14 -7.62 -10.26
C THR A 309 18.67 -7.65 -10.36
N GLY A 310 19.22 -8.27 -11.41
CA GLY A 310 20.66 -8.49 -11.58
C GLY A 310 21.14 -9.90 -11.23
N GLU A 311 20.27 -10.75 -10.68
CA GLU A 311 20.52 -12.17 -10.37
C GLU A 311 21.64 -12.46 -9.35
N ASP A 312 22.00 -11.45 -8.57
CA ASP A 312 23.10 -11.47 -7.61
C ASP A 312 22.68 -11.84 -6.18
N PHE A 313 21.37 -11.89 -5.91
CA PHE A 313 20.76 -12.29 -4.65
C PHE A 313 19.66 -13.31 -4.89
N ARG A 314 19.66 -14.40 -4.13
CA ARG A 314 18.72 -15.52 -4.32
C ARG A 314 18.23 -16.07 -2.98
N ILE A 315 16.92 -16.30 -2.90
CA ILE A 315 16.29 -17.04 -1.81
C ILE A 315 15.62 -18.29 -2.38
N ALA A 316 16.06 -19.47 -1.96
CA ALA A 316 15.54 -20.74 -2.45
C ALA A 316 15.37 -21.78 -1.34
N PHE A 317 14.22 -22.44 -1.30
CA PHE A 317 14.02 -23.59 -0.42
C PHE A 317 14.43 -24.89 -1.12
N LYS A 318 15.49 -25.54 -0.63
CA LYS A 318 16.05 -26.80 -1.16
C LYS A 318 16.48 -27.69 -0.01
N ASN A 319 16.30 -29.01 -0.13
CA ASN A 319 16.71 -30.00 0.87
C ASN A 319 16.21 -29.69 2.30
N ASN A 320 14.97 -29.18 2.42
CA ASN A 320 14.37 -28.72 3.67
C ASN A 320 15.06 -27.53 4.36
N VAL A 321 15.93 -26.82 3.64
CA VAL A 321 16.65 -25.63 4.12
C VAL A 321 16.27 -24.42 3.27
N LEU A 322 16.06 -23.27 3.93
CA LEU A 322 15.94 -21.98 3.24
C LEU A 322 17.35 -21.45 2.98
N ASN A 323 17.75 -21.41 1.72
CA ASN A 323 19.07 -20.96 1.30
C ASN A 323 18.98 -19.50 0.88
N VAL A 324 19.84 -18.67 1.43
CA VAL A 324 20.09 -17.29 0.99
C VAL A 324 21.47 -17.26 0.36
N THR A 325 21.56 -16.86 -0.90
CA THR A 325 22.81 -16.74 -1.65
C THR A 325 22.97 -15.31 -2.10
N ALA A 326 24.10 -14.69 -1.78
CA ALA A 326 24.44 -13.31 -2.12
C ALA A 326 25.96 -13.21 -2.30
N HIS A 327 26.43 -12.08 -2.84
CA HIS A 327 27.86 -11.78 -2.83
C HIS A 327 28.37 -11.56 -1.40
N LYS A 328 29.69 -11.73 -1.22
CA LYS A 328 30.34 -11.37 0.04
C LYS A 328 30.13 -9.88 0.30
N ASP A 329 29.80 -9.52 1.53
CA ASP A 329 29.58 -8.13 1.98
C ASP A 329 28.42 -7.39 1.26
N ASP A 330 27.42 -8.13 0.77
CA ASP A 330 26.22 -7.58 0.12
C ASP A 330 25.45 -6.64 1.08
N PRO A 331 25.22 -5.36 0.73
CA PRO A 331 24.60 -4.38 1.62
C PRO A 331 23.13 -4.69 1.92
N ARG A 332 22.49 -5.60 1.17
CA ARG A 332 21.11 -6.04 1.42
C ARG A 332 21.01 -7.03 2.57
N LEU A 333 22.12 -7.64 3.01
CA LEU A 333 22.14 -8.65 4.07
C LEU A 333 23.02 -8.18 5.21
N HIS A 334 22.43 -8.02 6.40
CA HIS A 334 23.16 -7.73 7.63
C HIS A 334 22.98 -8.88 8.61
N PHE A 335 24.10 -9.48 9.02
CA PHE A 335 24.15 -10.57 9.99
C PHE A 335 24.71 -10.04 11.31
N ASP A 336 23.88 -9.99 12.34
CA ASP A 336 24.26 -9.59 13.69
C ASP A 336 24.26 -10.81 14.60
N GLU A 337 25.44 -11.37 14.84
CA GLU A 337 25.60 -12.56 15.69
C GLU A 337 25.25 -12.29 17.15
N ASN A 338 25.60 -11.10 17.65
CA ASN A 338 25.38 -10.71 19.05
C ASN A 338 23.88 -10.53 19.33
N ALA A 339 23.17 -9.85 18.43
CA ALA A 339 21.72 -9.68 18.51
C ALA A 339 20.95 -10.92 18.03
N LYS A 340 21.65 -11.94 17.51
CA LYS A 340 21.10 -13.15 16.89
C LYS A 340 20.04 -12.84 15.83
N ARG A 341 20.36 -11.88 14.95
CA ARG A 341 19.44 -11.32 13.96
C ARG A 341 20.04 -11.33 12.56
N ILE A 342 19.19 -11.61 11.57
CA ILE A 342 19.46 -11.42 10.15
C ILE A 342 18.48 -10.40 9.63
N GLU A 343 19.00 -9.31 9.06
CA GLU A 343 18.20 -8.30 8.38
C GLU A 343 18.43 -8.42 6.87
N MET A 344 17.33 -8.44 6.12
CA MET A 344 17.33 -8.42 4.67
C MET A 344 16.57 -7.20 4.17
N ARG A 345 17.23 -6.36 3.36
CA ARG A 345 16.65 -5.18 2.71
C ARG A 345 16.46 -5.49 1.23
N LEU A 346 15.34 -6.12 0.91
CA LEU A 346 15.02 -6.54 -0.46
C LEU A 346 13.96 -5.63 -1.06
N GLU A 347 13.68 -5.84 -2.35
CA GLU A 347 12.63 -5.14 -3.08
C GLU A 347 11.64 -6.15 -3.65
N ARG A 348 10.35 -5.80 -3.64
CA ARG A 348 9.34 -6.61 -4.33
C ARG A 348 9.56 -6.56 -5.84
N PRO A 349 9.37 -7.68 -6.56
CA PRO A 349 9.30 -7.65 -8.02
C PRO A 349 8.20 -6.71 -8.50
N PRO A 350 8.34 -6.05 -9.66
CA PRO A 350 7.33 -5.13 -10.17
C PRO A 350 5.92 -5.74 -10.23
N TYR A 351 4.93 -5.00 -9.75
CA TYR A 351 3.53 -5.44 -9.73
C TYR A 351 2.59 -4.25 -9.87
N VAL A 352 1.32 -4.52 -10.19
CA VAL A 352 0.25 -3.50 -10.22
C VAL A 352 -0.60 -3.63 -8.95
N PRO A 353 -0.59 -2.65 -8.03
CA PRO A 353 -1.31 -2.73 -6.74
C PRO A 353 -2.80 -3.01 -6.88
N MET A 354 -3.49 -2.34 -7.82
CA MET A 354 -4.92 -2.58 -8.04
C MET A 354 -5.19 -4.04 -8.44
N GLY A 355 -4.30 -4.68 -9.20
CA GLY A 355 -4.39 -6.11 -9.54
C GLY A 355 -4.30 -7.01 -8.31
N VAL A 356 -3.46 -6.65 -7.35
CA VAL A 356 -3.35 -7.34 -6.04
C VAL A 356 -4.68 -7.23 -5.28
N PHE A 357 -5.27 -6.03 -5.19
CA PHE A 357 -6.56 -5.85 -4.51
C PHE A 357 -7.69 -6.62 -5.20
N LYS A 358 -7.73 -6.59 -6.54
CA LYS A 358 -8.69 -7.40 -7.33
C LYS A 358 -8.56 -8.91 -7.05
N SER A 359 -7.37 -9.40 -6.69
CA SER A 359 -7.18 -10.81 -6.29
C SER A 359 -7.90 -11.13 -4.98
N PHE A 360 -7.81 -10.24 -3.98
CA PHE A 360 -8.58 -10.40 -2.74
C PHE A 360 -10.10 -10.33 -2.97
N VAL A 361 -10.56 -9.44 -3.87
CA VAL A 361 -11.99 -9.39 -4.24
C VAL A 361 -12.43 -10.66 -4.98
N LYS A 362 -11.61 -11.20 -5.89
CA LYS A 362 -11.89 -12.50 -6.55
C LYS A 362 -12.03 -13.61 -5.52
N MET A 363 -11.13 -13.68 -4.54
CA MET A 363 -11.17 -14.65 -3.44
C MET A 363 -12.45 -14.50 -2.62
N ALA A 364 -12.85 -13.28 -2.27
CA ALA A 364 -14.09 -13.04 -1.54
C ALA A 364 -15.33 -13.50 -2.34
N ILE A 365 -15.42 -13.18 -3.63
CA ILE A 365 -16.54 -13.56 -4.51
C ILE A 365 -16.62 -15.09 -4.70
N SER A 366 -15.48 -15.79 -4.75
CA SER A 366 -15.48 -17.24 -5.00
C SER A 366 -16.08 -18.05 -3.83
N VAL A 367 -15.97 -17.56 -2.60
CA VAL A 367 -16.56 -18.19 -1.40
C VAL A 367 -17.90 -17.58 -0.97
N MET A 368 -18.37 -16.55 -1.68
CA MET A 368 -19.57 -15.80 -1.33
C MET A 368 -20.84 -16.62 -1.60
N PRO A 369 -21.81 -16.67 -0.65
CA PRO A 369 -23.14 -17.21 -0.92
C PRO A 369 -23.85 -16.46 -2.04
N GLU A 370 -24.64 -17.18 -2.86
CA GLU A 370 -25.24 -16.64 -4.09
C GLU A 370 -26.16 -15.43 -3.84
N VAL A 371 -26.87 -15.41 -2.71
CA VAL A 371 -27.74 -14.28 -2.30
C VAL A 371 -26.95 -12.97 -2.19
N GLU A 372 -25.74 -13.02 -1.64
CA GLU A 372 -24.87 -11.83 -1.54
C GLU A 372 -24.12 -11.56 -2.85
N ALA A 373 -23.73 -12.62 -3.57
CA ALA A 373 -23.03 -12.48 -4.84
C ALA A 373 -23.84 -11.73 -5.91
N ASN A 374 -25.17 -11.72 -5.80
CA ASN A 374 -26.06 -10.95 -6.67
C ASN A 374 -25.94 -9.43 -6.47
N LYS A 375 -25.50 -8.96 -5.30
CA LYS A 375 -25.24 -7.54 -5.01
C LYS A 375 -23.88 -7.07 -5.53
N CYS A 376 -22.98 -8.00 -5.87
CA CYS A 376 -21.60 -7.71 -6.25
C CYS A 376 -21.40 -7.60 -7.78
N GLN A 377 -22.43 -7.27 -8.57
CA GLN A 377 -22.27 -7.21 -10.02
C GLN A 377 -21.27 -6.14 -10.47
N HIS A 378 -21.22 -5.00 -9.77
CA HIS A 378 -20.20 -3.96 -10.00
C HIS A 378 -18.78 -4.47 -9.74
N LEU A 379 -18.57 -5.25 -8.66
CA LEU A 379 -17.27 -5.87 -8.38
C LEU A 379 -16.90 -6.92 -9.42
N LYS A 380 -17.86 -7.76 -9.85
CA LYS A 380 -17.64 -8.76 -10.90
C LYS A 380 -17.22 -8.11 -12.22
N ASN A 381 -17.91 -7.04 -12.62
CA ASN A 381 -17.56 -6.27 -13.80
C ASN A 381 -16.15 -5.68 -13.67
N TRP A 382 -15.85 -5.06 -12.53
CA TRP A 382 -14.56 -4.43 -12.29
C TRP A 382 -13.39 -5.42 -12.31
N ILE A 383 -13.50 -6.57 -11.65
CA ILE A 383 -12.42 -7.56 -11.68
C ILE A 383 -12.23 -8.19 -13.07
N LEU A 384 -13.25 -8.17 -13.94
CA LEU A 384 -13.17 -8.65 -15.32
C LEU A 384 -12.59 -7.61 -16.30
N GLU A 385 -12.31 -6.40 -15.86
CA GLU A 385 -11.68 -5.41 -16.73
C GLU A 385 -10.22 -5.69 -16.99
N LYS A 386 -9.86 -5.61 -18.26
CA LYS A 386 -8.48 -5.84 -18.74
C LYS A 386 -7.50 -4.77 -18.29
N LYS A 387 -7.95 -3.51 -18.22
CA LYS A 387 -7.13 -2.38 -17.77
C LYS A 387 -7.42 -2.11 -16.30
N HIS A 388 -6.38 -1.91 -15.50
CA HIS A 388 -6.53 -1.34 -14.17
C HIS A 388 -6.81 0.17 -14.31
N THR A 389 -7.98 0.61 -13.86
CA THR A 389 -8.42 1.99 -13.98
C THR A 389 -9.50 2.29 -12.94
N PHE A 390 -9.68 3.57 -12.63
CA PHE A 390 -10.78 4.08 -11.82
C PHE A 390 -11.97 4.55 -12.66
N GLU A 391 -11.84 4.65 -13.99
CA GLU A 391 -12.90 5.11 -14.89
C GLU A 391 -14.20 4.30 -14.75
N SER A 392 -14.06 3.00 -14.55
CA SER A 392 -15.13 2.03 -14.42
C SER A 392 -15.53 1.72 -12.97
N PHE A 393 -14.66 2.10 -12.01
CA PHE A 393 -14.82 1.79 -10.60
C PHE A 393 -14.12 2.86 -9.76
N PRO A 394 -14.79 3.99 -9.48
CA PRO A 394 -14.16 5.17 -8.87
C PRO A 394 -14.08 5.07 -7.34
N PHE A 395 -13.90 3.88 -6.77
CA PHE A 395 -13.82 3.69 -5.31
C PHE A 395 -12.37 3.64 -4.84
N HIS A 396 -12.01 4.58 -3.97
CA HIS A 396 -10.72 4.68 -3.33
C HIS A 396 -10.88 5.20 -1.89
N PRO A 397 -9.95 4.88 -0.97
CA PRO A 397 -8.76 4.06 -1.19
C PRO A 397 -9.06 2.55 -1.15
N LEU A 398 -8.30 1.77 -1.91
CA LEU A 398 -8.34 0.30 -1.92
C LEU A 398 -7.41 -0.25 -0.83
N MET A 399 -7.83 -0.13 0.44
CA MET A 399 -6.98 -0.44 1.59
C MET A 399 -6.87 -1.94 1.86
N LEU A 400 -5.62 -2.41 1.99
CA LEU A 400 -5.27 -3.71 2.53
C LEU A 400 -4.72 -3.55 3.95
N TYR A 401 -5.31 -4.26 4.89
CA TYR A 401 -4.83 -4.32 6.27
C TYR A 401 -4.19 -5.67 6.52
N THR A 402 -2.95 -5.69 6.98
CA THR A 402 -2.15 -6.90 7.17
C THR A 402 -1.65 -7.00 8.60
N GLN A 403 -1.86 -8.16 9.23
CA GLN A 403 -1.14 -8.55 10.44
C GLN A 403 -0.07 -9.56 10.06
N PHE A 404 1.20 -9.24 10.35
CA PHE A 404 2.32 -10.16 10.25
C PHE A 404 2.56 -10.83 11.60
N ILE A 405 2.28 -12.14 11.67
CA ILE A 405 2.47 -12.95 12.87
C ILE A 405 3.96 -13.27 13.01
N SER A 406 4.56 -12.86 14.12
CA SER A 406 5.96 -13.18 14.43
C SER A 406 6.11 -14.65 14.84
N GLY A 407 7.24 -15.27 14.49
CA GLY A 407 7.55 -16.65 14.90
C GLY A 407 7.06 -17.75 13.95
N PRO A 408 7.27 -19.02 14.34
CA PRO A 408 6.92 -20.18 13.53
C PRO A 408 5.42 -20.46 13.57
N ILE A 409 4.87 -20.79 12.41
CA ILE A 409 3.47 -21.17 12.23
C ILE A 409 3.34 -22.17 11.06
N PRO A 410 2.21 -22.88 10.94
CA PRO A 410 1.96 -23.78 9.81
C PRO A 410 2.01 -23.03 8.47
N ASN A 411 2.76 -23.59 7.52
CA ASN A 411 2.91 -23.06 6.15
C ASN A 411 2.18 -23.92 5.09
N ASP A 412 1.39 -24.88 5.55
CA ASP A 412 0.56 -25.81 4.79
C ASP A 412 -0.92 -25.71 5.21
N ALA A 413 -1.33 -24.51 5.62
CA ALA A 413 -2.68 -24.17 6.07
C ALA A 413 -3.14 -22.84 5.47
N ILE A 414 -4.44 -22.74 5.20
CA ILE A 414 -5.11 -21.50 4.80
C ILE A 414 -6.38 -21.35 5.63
N SER A 415 -6.59 -20.17 6.18
CA SER A 415 -7.84 -19.83 6.88
C SER A 415 -8.47 -18.62 6.22
N PHE A 416 -9.80 -18.56 6.15
CA PHE A 416 -10.48 -17.38 5.63
C PHE A 416 -11.81 -17.14 6.33
N MET A 417 -12.25 -15.88 6.31
CA MET A 417 -13.57 -15.47 6.75
C MET A 417 -14.12 -14.39 5.82
N LEU A 418 -15.38 -14.54 5.41
CA LEU A 418 -16.18 -13.53 4.75
C LEU A 418 -17.34 -13.19 5.67
N VAL A 419 -17.44 -11.91 6.02
CA VAL A 419 -18.43 -11.42 6.98
C VAL A 419 -19.29 -10.33 6.37
N ARG A 420 -20.57 -10.31 6.73
CA ARG A 420 -21.56 -9.33 6.29
C ARG A 420 -22.10 -8.56 7.48
N ARG A 421 -22.17 -7.24 7.39
CA ARG A 421 -22.73 -6.37 8.43
C ARG A 421 -24.17 -6.78 8.72
N LYS A 422 -24.52 -6.88 10.00
CA LYS A 422 -25.90 -7.12 10.44
C LYS A 422 -26.78 -5.94 10.05
N GLU A 423 -28.04 -6.21 9.68
CA GLU A 423 -28.96 -5.18 9.18
C GLU A 423 -29.19 -4.03 10.16
N SER A 424 -29.17 -4.32 11.47
CA SER A 424 -29.35 -3.33 12.54
C SER A 424 -28.11 -2.48 12.84
N VAL A 425 -27.01 -2.69 12.12
CA VAL A 425 -25.70 -2.10 12.41
C VAL A 425 -25.29 -1.16 11.28
N SER A 426 -24.76 0.00 11.67
CA SER A 426 -24.16 0.99 10.79
C SER A 426 -22.77 1.40 11.32
N GLY A 427 -22.02 2.18 10.55
CA GLY A 427 -20.73 2.73 10.98
C GLY A 427 -19.56 1.77 10.81
N CYS A 428 -19.70 0.74 9.98
CA CYS A 428 -18.66 -0.21 9.61
C CYS A 428 -18.93 -0.74 8.19
N PRO A 429 -17.93 -1.28 7.46
CA PRO A 429 -18.12 -1.75 6.10
C PRO A 429 -19.20 -2.82 5.97
N TYR A 430 -19.95 -2.83 4.88
CA TYR A 430 -21.02 -3.82 4.65
C TYR A 430 -20.45 -5.24 4.57
N MET A 431 -19.28 -5.42 3.95
CA MET A 431 -18.67 -6.73 3.79
C MET A 431 -17.16 -6.65 3.94
N MET A 432 -16.60 -7.59 4.69
CA MET A 432 -15.15 -7.71 4.85
C MET A 432 -14.70 -9.14 4.58
N PHE A 433 -13.53 -9.26 3.99
CA PHE A 433 -12.89 -10.54 3.71
C PHE A 433 -11.53 -10.59 4.38
N MET A 434 -11.23 -11.70 5.03
CA MET A 434 -9.93 -12.01 5.61
C MET A 434 -9.42 -13.34 5.06
N VAL A 435 -8.14 -13.40 4.72
CA VAL A 435 -7.42 -14.64 4.43
C VAL A 435 -6.08 -14.67 5.16
N GLN A 436 -5.80 -15.79 5.82
CA GLN A 436 -4.53 -16.11 6.42
C GLN A 436 -3.83 -17.22 5.63
N TYR A 437 -2.58 -17.00 5.26
CA TYR A 437 -1.68 -18.02 4.74
C TYR A 437 -0.25 -17.71 5.20
N GLY A 438 0.43 -18.71 5.76
CA GLY A 438 1.69 -18.46 6.47
C GLY A 438 1.54 -17.28 7.44
N ASN A 439 2.57 -16.42 7.52
CA ASN A 439 2.69 -15.41 8.58
C ASN A 439 1.81 -14.19 8.35
N HIS A 440 0.97 -14.21 7.32
CA HIS A 440 0.21 -13.06 6.91
C HIS A 440 -1.28 -13.32 7.10
N VAL A 441 -1.93 -12.42 7.85
CA VAL A 441 -3.38 -12.28 7.91
C VAL A 441 -3.73 -11.02 7.16
N HIS A 442 -4.34 -11.17 5.99
CA HIS A 442 -4.74 -10.06 5.13
C HIS A 442 -6.24 -9.85 5.23
N GLN A 443 -6.70 -8.61 5.36
CA GLN A 443 -8.12 -8.28 5.31
C GLN A 443 -8.37 -7.05 4.43
N ILE A 444 -9.52 -7.06 3.77
CA ILE A 444 -10.05 -5.94 2.99
C ILE A 444 -11.53 -5.71 3.34
N ALA A 445 -11.97 -4.46 3.24
CA ALA A 445 -13.38 -4.16 3.04
C ALA A 445 -13.71 -4.27 1.56
N LEU A 446 -14.79 -4.95 1.20
CA LEU A 446 -15.26 -4.97 -0.20
C LEU A 446 -15.93 -3.63 -0.49
N PRO A 447 -15.63 -2.95 -1.61
CA PRO A 447 -16.31 -1.69 -1.91
C PRO A 447 -17.76 -1.96 -2.34
N MET A 448 -18.69 -1.69 -1.42
CA MET A 448 -20.12 -1.96 -1.55
C MET A 448 -20.91 -0.64 -1.44
N PRO A 449 -20.80 0.26 -2.43
CA PRO A 449 -21.28 1.65 -2.33
C PRO A 449 -22.76 1.78 -2.02
N THR A 450 -23.59 0.90 -2.60
CA THR A 450 -25.03 0.91 -2.39
C THR A 450 -25.38 0.58 -0.94
N GLU A 451 -24.69 -0.40 -0.36
CA GLU A 451 -24.91 -0.87 1.00
C GLU A 451 -24.18 -0.04 2.05
N ASP A 452 -23.05 0.58 1.69
CA ASP A 452 -22.27 1.47 2.56
C ASP A 452 -22.73 2.92 2.49
N GLY A 453 -23.67 3.25 1.59
CA GLY A 453 -24.21 4.60 1.47
C GLY A 453 -23.20 5.62 0.92
N MET A 454 -22.17 5.16 0.20
CA MET A 454 -21.16 6.03 -0.40
C MET A 454 -21.84 6.95 -1.43
N GLY A 455 -21.84 8.26 -1.16
CA GLY A 455 -22.65 9.27 -1.85
C GLY A 455 -23.58 10.08 -0.93
N ARG A 456 -23.60 9.75 0.38
CA ARG A 456 -24.11 10.59 1.47
C ARG A 456 -22.92 11.13 2.28
N GLU A 457 -23.18 12.11 3.16
CA GLU A 457 -22.18 12.69 4.09
C GLU A 457 -21.16 11.64 4.58
N PRO A 458 -19.85 11.95 4.64
CA PRO A 458 -18.81 11.00 5.00
C PRO A 458 -19.15 10.28 6.31
N MET A 459 -19.48 8.99 6.21
CA MET A 459 -19.75 8.20 7.40
C MET A 459 -18.43 7.65 7.92
N GLN A 460 -18.02 8.08 9.12
CA GLN A 460 -16.85 7.53 9.78
C GLN A 460 -17.05 6.01 9.95
N THR A 461 -16.27 5.22 9.22
CA THR A 461 -16.31 3.76 9.31
C THR A 461 -15.30 3.28 10.34
N SER A 462 -15.77 2.45 11.26
CA SER A 462 -14.92 1.73 12.21
C SER A 462 -14.50 0.38 11.61
N LEU A 463 -13.21 0.05 11.73
CA LEU A 463 -12.62 -1.20 11.29
C LEU A 463 -11.77 -1.77 12.41
N VAL A 464 -11.81 -3.09 12.58
CA VAL A 464 -10.96 -3.82 13.54
C VAL A 464 -10.24 -4.96 12.81
N TYR A 465 -9.03 -5.28 13.29
CA TYR A 465 -8.22 -6.34 12.72
C TYR A 465 -8.90 -7.66 13.08
N PHE A 466 -9.03 -8.57 12.14
CA PHE A 466 -9.61 -9.88 12.41
C PHE A 466 -8.79 -10.59 13.49
N PRO A 467 -9.45 -11.17 14.50
CA PRO A 467 -8.76 -11.94 15.53
C PRO A 467 -8.17 -13.21 14.90
N HIS A 468 -6.96 -13.56 15.31
CA HIS A 468 -6.30 -14.80 14.88
C HIS A 468 -5.76 -15.59 16.08
N PRO A 469 -5.65 -16.93 15.99
CA PRO A 469 -5.27 -17.77 17.13
C PRO A 469 -3.87 -17.47 17.68
N TRP A 470 -2.98 -16.90 16.87
CA TRP A 470 -1.62 -16.53 17.25
C TRP A 470 -1.50 -15.23 18.07
N GLU A 471 -2.62 -14.67 18.52
CA GLU A 471 -2.67 -13.60 19.53
C GLU A 471 -2.66 -14.17 20.96
N ALA A 472 -2.55 -15.49 21.12
CA ALA A 472 -2.43 -16.13 22.41
C ALA A 472 -1.21 -15.62 23.19
N ALA A 473 -1.37 -15.46 24.51
CA ALA A 473 -0.37 -14.82 25.36
C ALA A 473 0.98 -15.54 25.37
N ASP A 474 0.99 -16.86 25.27
CA ASP A 474 2.19 -17.69 25.17
C ASP A 474 2.95 -17.45 23.86
N HIS A 475 2.25 -17.37 22.73
CA HIS A 475 2.85 -17.06 21.43
C HIS A 475 3.42 -15.63 21.40
N ILE A 476 2.66 -14.65 21.90
CA ILE A 476 3.11 -13.26 22.00
C ILE A 476 4.32 -13.14 22.94
N ALA A 477 4.32 -13.85 24.07
CA ALA A 477 5.46 -13.84 24.99
C ALA A 477 6.72 -14.45 24.35
N ALA A 478 6.56 -15.48 23.52
CA ALA A 478 7.68 -16.17 22.87
C ALA A 478 8.23 -15.42 21.64
N TYR A 479 7.37 -14.80 20.84
CA TYR A 479 7.75 -14.28 19.51
C TYR A 479 7.41 -12.80 19.29
N GLY A 480 6.74 -12.16 20.25
CA GLY A 480 6.24 -10.80 20.13
C GLY A 480 4.85 -10.72 19.49
N PRO A 481 4.18 -9.56 19.58
CA PRO A 481 2.88 -9.34 18.97
C PRO A 481 2.97 -9.35 17.45
N ALA A 482 1.83 -9.54 16.79
CA ALA A 482 1.74 -9.34 15.35
C ALA A 482 2.00 -7.88 14.98
N ARG A 483 2.71 -7.65 13.89
CA ARG A 483 2.94 -6.30 13.33
C ARG A 483 1.82 -5.96 12.37
N CYS A 484 1.13 -4.87 12.60
CA CYS A 484 0.10 -4.35 11.70
C CYS A 484 0.72 -3.46 10.62
N VAL A 485 0.22 -3.59 9.39
CA VAL A 485 0.63 -2.79 8.22
C VAL A 485 -0.61 -2.47 7.40
N GLU A 486 -0.72 -1.22 6.99
CA GLU A 486 -1.77 -0.75 6.10
C GLU A 486 -1.12 -0.38 4.77
N GLU A 487 -1.72 -0.86 3.67
CA GLU A 487 -1.20 -0.66 2.34
C GLU A 487 -2.34 -0.17 1.45
N ASP A 488 -2.21 1.03 0.89
CA ASP A 488 -3.11 1.49 -0.16
C ASP A 488 -2.74 0.80 -1.48
N LEU A 489 -3.67 0.00 -2.02
CA LEU A 489 -3.50 -0.71 -3.29
C LEU A 489 -4.26 -0.03 -4.45
N SER A 490 -4.59 1.25 -4.31
CA SER A 490 -5.33 2.04 -5.31
C SER A 490 -4.63 2.18 -6.66
N SER A 491 -3.30 2.22 -6.69
CA SER A 491 -2.58 2.56 -7.92
C SER A 491 -2.84 1.56 -9.07
N PRO A 492 -3.25 2.04 -10.26
CA PRO A 492 -3.33 1.21 -11.47
C PRO A 492 -1.97 1.05 -12.17
N GLU A 493 -0.96 1.80 -11.74
CA GLU A 493 0.37 1.81 -12.33
C GLU A 493 1.31 0.79 -11.68
N PHE A 494 2.34 0.37 -12.41
CA PHE A 494 3.37 -0.50 -11.87
C PHE A 494 4.12 0.17 -10.71
N ARG A 495 4.11 -0.49 -9.55
CA ARG A 495 5.10 -0.23 -8.49
C ARG A 495 6.38 -0.98 -8.80
N ARG A 496 7.51 -0.31 -8.67
CA ARG A 496 8.87 -0.83 -8.89
C ARG A 496 9.73 -0.47 -7.70
N ASN A 497 10.75 -1.30 -7.43
CA ASN A 497 11.74 -1.08 -6.39
C ASN A 497 11.10 -0.82 -5.01
N GLU A 498 9.95 -1.43 -4.74
CA GLU A 498 9.26 -1.25 -3.47
C GLU A 498 10.02 -1.98 -2.37
N PRO A 499 10.54 -1.28 -1.34
CA PRO A 499 11.30 -1.91 -0.28
C PRO A 499 10.45 -2.91 0.52
N TYR A 500 11.03 -4.07 0.80
CA TYR A 500 10.44 -5.15 1.58
C TYR A 500 11.44 -5.62 2.65
N PRO A 501 11.59 -4.88 3.76
CA PRO A 501 12.50 -5.25 4.83
C PRO A 501 12.00 -6.51 5.55
N MET A 502 12.92 -7.44 5.82
CA MET A 502 12.64 -8.67 6.56
C MET A 502 13.67 -8.88 7.65
N ASN A 503 13.19 -9.35 8.81
CA ASN A 503 14.01 -9.64 9.97
C ASN A 503 13.78 -11.08 10.40
N PHE A 504 14.86 -11.82 10.62
CA PHE A 504 14.84 -13.19 11.13
C PHE A 504 15.66 -13.24 12.41
N SER A 505 15.17 -13.99 13.39
CA SER A 505 15.92 -14.33 14.60
C SER A 505 16.40 -15.77 14.52
N PHE A 506 17.56 -16.06 15.10
CA PHE A 506 18.11 -17.41 15.19
C PHE A 506 18.58 -17.74 16.62
N SER A 507 18.71 -19.03 16.93
CA SER A 507 19.20 -19.48 18.24
C SER A 507 20.72 -19.61 18.27
N GLU A 508 21.30 -20.11 17.19
CA GLU A 508 22.72 -20.45 17.03
C GLU A 508 23.16 -20.22 15.59
N ALA A 509 24.40 -19.74 15.42
CA ALA A 509 25.07 -19.64 14.14
C ALA A 509 26.00 -20.85 13.98
N ILE A 510 25.87 -21.60 12.88
CA ILE A 510 26.70 -22.77 12.60
C ILE A 510 27.56 -22.49 11.38
N SER A 511 28.88 -22.52 11.55
CA SER A 511 29.81 -22.47 10.41
C SER A 511 29.98 -23.88 9.86
N THR A 512 29.59 -24.09 8.62
CA THR A 512 29.92 -25.32 7.88
C THR A 512 31.21 -25.05 7.10
N MET A 513 32.29 -25.77 7.45
CA MET A 513 33.56 -25.74 6.70
C MET A 513 33.39 -26.22 5.27
#